data_AF-A0A957R5P8-F1
#
_entry.id   AF-A0A957R5P8-F1
#
_cell.length_a   1.000
_cell.length_b   1.000
_cell.length_c   1.000
_cell.angle_alpha   90.00
_cell.angle_beta   90.00
_cell.angle_gamma   90.00
#
_symmetry.space_group_name_H-M   'P 1'
#
loop_
_entity.id
_entity.type
_entity.pdbx_description
1 polymer ?
#
loop_
_entity_poly.entity_id
_entity_poly.type
_entity_poly.pdbx_seq_one_letter_code
_entity_poly.pdbx_strand_id
1 'polypeptide(L)'
;MIALHDKIGRQYKGCYLYGSLAQGFYQSEQSDINLLVIVEDGTNIHPIRKAFLPIWEKYSDVLVTPPGVATKSAFQRHLELTPLMAHHINKHGKQVQGTTRAVRRTSSLDQRAAVGHLSAQILEASNALLPDIIFTEEGKTKALALLRQLVRQLRRGPVELTEEPLDLYLELQVHLQERIAELEIQVPAAEEDTEPPYHLPELYTVYEKMDQLILAVNDINVLKAFDLDSLQAQADGLFGGVQIGTPEQLMLAVEYDNPLEHLLRSYRHQWGVDLLQTMEPPISRSLQHAARFTSNILIFDLPQAYLTAADDKDIHKVIHDFQNKLLNARLQNELLGRLQVVEKSEPDNPLPERTAPLPQRISAIFKHLEWWTNYYAQAMNSALESS
;
A
#
# COMPACT_ATOMS: atom_id res chain seq x y z
N MET A 1 0.51 -25.89 4.60
CA MET A 1 1.07 -25.74 3.24
C MET A 1 1.26 -27.06 2.49
N ILE A 2 1.81 -28.10 3.12
CA ILE A 2 1.93 -29.44 2.49
C ILE A 2 0.59 -29.94 1.91
N ALA A 3 -0.49 -29.83 2.69
CA ALA A 3 -1.84 -30.20 2.23
C ALA A 3 -2.36 -29.37 1.03
N LEU A 4 -1.88 -28.13 0.83
CA LEU A 4 -2.25 -27.30 -0.31
C LEU A 4 -1.50 -27.77 -1.57
N HIS A 5 -0.20 -28.05 -1.44
CA HIS A 5 0.63 -28.61 -2.51
C HIS A 5 0.05 -29.93 -3.03
N ASP A 6 -0.30 -30.86 -2.14
CA ASP A 6 -0.78 -32.19 -2.54
C ASP A 6 -2.11 -32.14 -3.31
N LYS A 7 -2.94 -31.12 -3.02
CA LYS A 7 -4.22 -30.90 -3.71
C LYS A 7 -4.10 -30.13 -5.03
N ILE A 8 -3.18 -29.17 -5.13
CA ILE A 8 -2.93 -28.39 -6.37
C ILE A 8 -2.04 -29.18 -7.34
N GLY A 9 -1.20 -30.08 -6.84
CA GLY A 9 -0.33 -30.94 -7.63
C GLY A 9 0.68 -30.15 -8.46
N ARG A 10 0.83 -30.51 -9.74
CA ARG A 10 1.88 -29.98 -10.64
C ARG A 10 1.79 -28.47 -10.91
N GLN A 11 0.63 -27.86 -10.68
CA GLN A 11 0.42 -26.42 -10.83
C GLN A 11 1.06 -25.63 -9.69
N TYR A 12 1.31 -26.23 -8.53
CA TYR A 12 1.98 -25.59 -7.41
C TYR A 12 3.48 -25.43 -7.68
N LYS A 13 4.01 -24.22 -7.48
CA LYS A 13 5.42 -23.89 -7.78
C LYS A 13 6.24 -23.57 -6.56
N GLY A 14 5.62 -22.93 -5.56
CA GLY A 14 6.25 -22.68 -4.28
C GLY A 14 5.38 -21.92 -3.30
N CYS A 15 5.84 -21.86 -2.07
CA CYS A 15 5.30 -20.98 -1.03
C CYS A 15 6.44 -20.24 -0.35
N TYR A 16 6.22 -18.94 -0.18
CA TYR A 16 7.16 -18.02 0.44
C TYR A 16 6.57 -17.48 1.73
N LEU A 17 7.39 -17.50 2.79
CA LEU A 17 7.19 -16.74 3.99
C LEU A 17 7.95 -15.42 3.86
N TYR A 18 7.27 -14.31 4.09
CA TYR A 18 7.87 -12.96 4.10
C TYR A 18 7.37 -12.16 5.32
N GLY A 19 7.70 -10.88 5.40
CA GLY A 19 7.28 -10.02 6.52
C GLY A 19 8.08 -10.23 7.81
N SER A 20 7.47 -9.88 8.95
CA SER A 20 8.12 -9.83 10.27
C SER A 20 8.65 -11.18 10.75
N LEU A 21 7.91 -12.28 10.50
CA LEU A 21 8.34 -13.63 10.87
C LEU A 21 9.56 -14.10 10.08
N ALA A 22 9.65 -13.76 8.79
CA ALA A 22 10.81 -14.10 7.98
C ALA A 22 12.05 -13.30 8.43
N GLN A 23 11.85 -12.04 8.84
CA GLN A 23 12.89 -11.10 9.23
C GLN A 23 13.32 -11.21 10.71
N GLY A 24 12.55 -11.89 11.56
CA GLY A 24 12.91 -12.17 12.96
C GLY A 24 12.40 -11.16 13.99
N PHE A 25 11.44 -10.29 13.64
CA PHE A 25 10.81 -9.32 14.55
C PHE A 25 9.30 -9.54 14.70
N TYR A 26 8.86 -10.78 14.55
CA TYR A 26 7.46 -11.17 14.73
C TYR A 26 7.04 -11.05 16.20
N GLN A 27 5.85 -10.50 16.44
CA GLN A 27 5.21 -10.43 17.74
C GLN A 27 3.80 -11.02 17.64
N SER A 28 3.51 -12.03 18.45
CA SER A 28 2.19 -12.69 18.49
C SER A 28 1.08 -11.65 18.72
N GLU A 29 -0.08 -11.86 18.07
CA GLU A 29 -1.27 -10.97 18.16
C GLU A 29 -1.08 -9.55 17.59
N GLN A 30 0.14 -9.18 17.20
CA GLN A 30 0.48 -7.86 16.65
C GLN A 30 1.06 -7.96 15.23
N SER A 31 1.30 -9.17 14.72
CA SER A 31 1.92 -9.44 13.44
C SER A 31 1.22 -10.58 12.71
N ASP A 32 1.02 -10.40 11.41
CA ASP A 32 0.48 -11.44 10.55
C ASP A 32 1.56 -12.40 10.03
N ILE A 33 1.15 -13.65 9.79
CA ILE A 33 2.00 -14.62 9.09
C ILE A 33 1.81 -14.45 7.59
N ASN A 34 2.73 -13.72 6.98
CA ASN A 34 2.68 -13.38 5.56
C ASN A 34 3.15 -14.53 4.66
N LEU A 35 2.21 -15.20 4.01
CA LEU A 35 2.46 -16.29 3.07
C LEU A 35 2.07 -15.91 1.65
N LEU A 36 2.88 -16.34 0.67
CA LEU A 36 2.59 -16.16 -0.75
C LEU A 36 2.76 -17.49 -1.50
N VAL A 37 1.68 -17.94 -2.14
CA VAL A 37 1.64 -19.16 -2.95
C VAL A 37 1.84 -18.81 -4.42
N ILE A 38 2.82 -19.44 -5.05
CA ILE A 38 3.10 -19.30 -6.48
C ILE A 38 2.58 -20.53 -7.22
N VAL A 39 1.81 -20.29 -8.27
CA VAL A 39 1.25 -21.33 -9.16
C VAL A 39 1.63 -21.10 -10.63
N GLU A 40 1.44 -22.10 -11.49
CA GLU A 40 1.61 -21.93 -12.94
C GLU A 40 0.62 -20.92 -13.51
N ASP A 41 1.02 -20.27 -14.60
CA ASP A 41 0.12 -19.42 -15.39
C ASP A 41 -1.07 -20.25 -15.89
N GLY A 42 -2.27 -19.64 -15.89
CA GLY A 42 -3.53 -20.32 -16.23
C GLY A 42 -4.10 -21.23 -15.14
N THR A 43 -3.48 -21.31 -13.95
CA THR A 43 -4.06 -22.05 -12.82
C THR A 43 -5.38 -21.42 -12.36
N ASN A 44 -6.41 -22.26 -12.19
CA ASN A 44 -7.72 -21.82 -11.71
C ASN A 44 -7.69 -21.63 -10.18
N ILE A 45 -8.21 -20.50 -9.69
CA ILE A 45 -8.28 -20.17 -8.26
C ILE A 45 -9.30 -21.01 -7.48
N HIS A 46 -10.35 -21.53 -8.14
CA HIS A 46 -11.43 -22.25 -7.43
C HIS A 46 -10.98 -23.57 -6.80
N PRO A 47 -10.17 -24.42 -7.48
CA PRO A 47 -9.54 -25.57 -6.84
C PRO A 47 -8.66 -25.20 -5.64
N ILE A 48 -7.94 -24.07 -5.71
CA ILE A 48 -7.10 -23.57 -4.61
C ILE A 48 -7.98 -23.22 -3.40
N ARG A 49 -9.08 -22.49 -3.62
CA ARG A 49 -10.06 -22.20 -2.57
C ARG A 49 -10.60 -23.47 -1.91
N LYS A 50 -11.06 -24.43 -2.72
CA LYS A 50 -11.58 -25.72 -2.20
C LYS A 50 -10.52 -26.49 -1.40
N ALA A 51 -9.25 -26.38 -1.78
CA ALA A 51 -8.15 -27.00 -1.06
C ALA A 51 -7.81 -26.27 0.25
N PHE A 52 -7.91 -24.94 0.26
CA PHE A 52 -7.51 -24.07 1.36
C PHE A 52 -8.57 -23.90 2.46
N LEU A 53 -9.87 -23.91 2.13
CA LEU A 53 -10.94 -23.70 3.13
C LEU A 53 -10.81 -24.57 4.39
N PRO A 54 -10.56 -25.90 4.30
CA PRO A 54 -10.40 -26.73 5.50
C PRO A 54 -9.14 -26.40 6.32
N ILE A 55 -8.13 -25.79 5.68
CA ILE A 55 -6.93 -25.30 6.36
C ILE A 55 -7.29 -24.01 7.11
N TRP A 56 -8.03 -23.11 6.46
CA TRP A 56 -8.50 -21.87 7.07
C TRP A 56 -9.38 -22.14 8.29
N GLU A 57 -10.39 -22.99 8.16
CA GLU A 57 -11.29 -23.39 9.26
C GLU A 57 -10.55 -23.93 10.48
N LYS A 58 -9.37 -24.55 10.28
CA LYS A 58 -8.58 -25.16 11.35
C LYS A 58 -7.50 -24.25 11.93
N TYR A 59 -6.99 -23.30 11.15
CA TYR A 59 -5.78 -22.54 11.47
C TYR A 59 -5.92 -21.02 11.31
N SER A 60 -7.12 -20.49 11.11
CA SER A 60 -7.37 -19.05 10.95
C SER A 60 -6.79 -18.23 12.09
N ASP A 61 -6.93 -18.69 13.33
CA ASP A 61 -6.48 -17.96 14.53
C ASP A 61 -4.96 -17.83 14.60
N VAL A 62 -4.24 -18.78 13.99
CA VAL A 62 -2.77 -18.78 13.92
C VAL A 62 -2.29 -18.00 12.72
N LEU A 63 -2.96 -18.14 11.58
CA LEU A 63 -2.54 -17.47 10.34
C LEU A 63 -2.86 -15.97 10.37
N VAL A 64 -4.01 -15.60 10.95
CA VAL A 64 -4.63 -14.26 10.95
C VAL A 64 -5.00 -13.77 9.54
N THR A 65 -4.12 -13.96 8.56
CA THR A 65 -4.31 -13.62 7.16
C THR A 65 -4.12 -14.86 6.28
N PRO A 66 -5.01 -15.10 5.29
CA PRO A 66 -4.81 -16.13 4.29
C PRO A 66 -3.62 -15.79 3.36
N PRO A 67 -3.04 -16.77 2.65
CA PRO A 67 -1.92 -16.51 1.76
C PRO A 67 -2.36 -15.66 0.56
N GLY A 68 -1.46 -14.80 0.09
CA GLY A 68 -1.54 -14.29 -1.28
C GLY A 68 -1.38 -15.44 -2.27
N VAL A 69 -1.96 -15.30 -3.47
CA VAL A 69 -1.84 -16.29 -4.55
C VAL A 69 -1.49 -15.56 -5.84
N ALA A 70 -0.39 -15.95 -6.45
CA ALA A 70 0.06 -15.38 -7.71
C ALA A 70 0.40 -16.47 -8.72
N THR A 71 0.08 -16.22 -9.99
CA THR A 71 0.72 -16.94 -11.10
C THR A 71 2.19 -16.50 -11.20
N LYS A 72 3.03 -17.30 -11.86
CA LYS A 72 4.45 -16.95 -12.06
C LYS A 72 4.62 -15.58 -12.72
N SER A 73 3.88 -15.33 -13.80
CA SER A 73 3.97 -14.07 -14.55
C SER A 73 3.48 -12.88 -13.72
N ALA A 74 2.36 -13.03 -13.01
CA ALA A 74 1.84 -11.98 -12.13
C ALA A 74 2.81 -11.66 -11.00
N PHE A 75 3.41 -12.69 -10.39
CA PHE A 75 4.39 -12.50 -9.33
C PHE A 75 5.65 -11.79 -9.84
N GLN A 76 6.22 -12.24 -10.96
CA GLN A 76 7.42 -11.61 -11.54
C GLN A 76 7.17 -10.13 -11.86
N ARG A 77 6.04 -9.83 -12.52
CA ARG A 77 5.62 -8.47 -12.80
C ARG A 77 5.41 -7.65 -11.53
N HIS A 78 4.81 -8.24 -10.49
CA HIS A 78 4.63 -7.56 -9.21
C HIS A 78 5.95 -7.18 -8.54
N LEU A 79 6.98 -8.04 -8.63
CA LEU A 79 8.31 -7.73 -8.11
C LEU A 79 8.99 -6.59 -8.88
N GLU A 80 8.80 -6.52 -10.19
CA GLU A 80 9.29 -5.42 -11.03
C GLU A 80 8.59 -4.10 -10.68
N LEU A 81 7.29 -4.17 -10.45
CA LEU A 81 6.48 -3.02 -10.03
C LEU A 81 6.78 -2.60 -8.59
N THR A 82 7.30 -3.48 -7.74
CA THR A 82 7.51 -3.24 -6.30
C THR A 82 8.94 -3.57 -5.87
N PRO A 83 9.96 -2.77 -6.28
CA PRO A 83 11.37 -3.09 -6.06
C PRO A 83 11.76 -3.31 -4.61
N LEU A 84 11.15 -2.56 -3.67
CA LEU A 84 11.34 -2.75 -2.24
C LEU A 84 10.89 -4.14 -1.77
N MET A 85 9.69 -4.56 -2.16
CA MET A 85 9.18 -5.90 -1.85
C MET A 85 10.08 -6.98 -2.46
N ALA A 86 10.53 -6.79 -3.70
CA ALA A 86 11.49 -7.70 -4.34
C ALA A 86 12.81 -7.81 -3.56
N HIS A 87 13.35 -6.67 -3.10
CA HIS A 87 14.53 -6.65 -2.25
C HIS A 87 14.30 -7.42 -0.94
N HIS A 88 13.19 -7.16 -0.24
CA HIS A 88 12.87 -7.83 1.02
C HIS A 88 12.64 -9.34 0.86
N ILE A 89 11.90 -9.78 -0.16
CA ILE A 89 11.72 -11.20 -0.45
C ILE A 89 13.07 -11.86 -0.77
N ASN A 90 13.92 -11.23 -1.57
CA ASN A 90 15.23 -11.80 -1.93
C ASN A 90 16.17 -11.90 -0.72
N LYS A 91 16.17 -10.89 0.16
CA LYS A 91 17.08 -10.81 1.30
C LYS A 91 16.60 -11.59 2.53
N HIS A 92 15.30 -11.60 2.77
CA HIS A 92 14.71 -12.11 4.01
C HIS A 92 13.63 -13.17 3.80
N GLY A 93 13.07 -13.28 2.60
CA GLY A 93 12.05 -14.27 2.29
C GLY A 93 12.57 -15.69 2.46
N LYS A 94 11.74 -16.55 3.03
CA LYS A 94 12.05 -17.98 3.21
C LYS A 94 11.14 -18.80 2.31
N GLN A 95 11.74 -19.56 1.41
CA GLN A 95 10.98 -20.56 0.66
C GLN A 95 10.64 -21.71 1.59
N VAL A 96 9.35 -21.84 1.93
CA VAL A 96 8.86 -22.88 2.85
C VAL A 96 8.63 -24.19 2.10
N GLN A 97 8.28 -24.12 0.81
CA GLN A 97 8.02 -25.28 -0.03
C GLN A 97 8.19 -24.96 -1.53
N GLY A 98 8.44 -26.00 -2.34
CA GLY A 98 8.56 -25.91 -3.81
C GLY A 98 9.99 -25.81 -4.31
N THR A 99 10.14 -25.73 -5.63
CA THR A 99 11.46 -25.76 -6.32
C THR A 99 11.77 -24.50 -7.11
N THR A 100 10.79 -23.63 -7.32
CA THR A 100 11.00 -22.38 -8.08
C THR A 100 11.63 -21.36 -7.16
N ARG A 101 12.85 -20.89 -7.43
CA ARG A 101 13.46 -19.75 -6.74
C ARG A 101 12.85 -18.46 -7.29
N ALA A 102 12.21 -17.68 -6.41
CA ALA A 102 11.29 -16.60 -6.76
C ALA A 102 11.94 -15.42 -7.48
N VAL A 103 13.18 -15.09 -7.14
CA VAL A 103 13.78 -13.80 -7.50
C VAL A 103 15.14 -14.05 -8.17
N ARG A 104 15.26 -13.68 -9.45
CA ARG A 104 16.58 -13.50 -10.09
C ARG A 104 17.17 -12.17 -9.58
N ARG A 105 18.50 -12.09 -9.48
CA ARG A 105 19.26 -10.93 -8.96
C ARG A 105 18.54 -9.60 -9.23
N THR A 106 18.06 -8.97 -8.16
CA THR A 106 17.55 -7.61 -8.22
C THR A 106 18.71 -6.65 -8.47
N SER A 107 18.45 -5.56 -9.18
CA SER A 107 19.30 -4.36 -9.16
C SER A 107 19.50 -3.88 -7.72
N SER A 108 20.53 -3.07 -7.48
CA SER A 108 20.67 -2.34 -6.22
C SER A 108 19.40 -1.53 -5.96
N LEU A 109 18.89 -1.60 -4.73
CA LEU A 109 17.72 -0.84 -4.31
C LEU A 109 18.04 0.66 -4.43
N ASP A 110 17.19 1.40 -5.14
CA ASP A 110 17.24 2.86 -5.17
C ASP A 110 16.98 3.39 -3.75
N GLN A 111 17.99 4.03 -3.16
CA GLN A 111 17.92 4.56 -1.80
C GLN A 111 16.87 5.66 -1.68
N ARG A 112 16.71 6.52 -2.70
CA ARG A 112 15.73 7.60 -2.67
C ARG A 112 14.31 7.05 -2.70
N ALA A 113 14.06 6.05 -3.55
CA ALA A 113 12.79 5.32 -3.54
C ALA A 113 12.52 4.60 -2.22
N ALA A 114 13.55 4.02 -1.61
CA ALA A 114 13.44 3.35 -0.32
C ALA A 114 13.05 4.31 0.80
N VAL A 115 13.66 5.50 0.84
CA VAL A 115 13.30 6.54 1.81
C VAL A 115 11.92 7.10 1.47
N GLY A 116 11.58 7.32 0.21
CA GLY A 116 10.26 7.84 -0.17
C GLY A 116 9.08 6.94 0.21
N HIS A 117 9.20 5.62 0.07
CA HIS A 117 8.19 4.70 0.62
C HIS A 117 8.13 4.74 2.15
N LEU A 118 9.27 4.84 2.83
CA LEU A 118 9.29 4.96 4.29
C LEU A 118 8.62 6.28 4.73
N SER A 119 8.89 7.39 4.03
CA SER A 119 8.24 8.69 4.23
C SER A 119 6.73 8.59 4.13
N ALA A 120 6.21 7.91 3.11
CA ALA A 120 4.77 7.68 2.93
C ALA A 120 4.16 6.84 4.06
N GLN A 121 4.80 5.72 4.43
CA GLN A 121 4.32 4.86 5.51
C GLN A 121 4.31 5.56 6.87
N ILE A 122 5.36 6.33 7.19
CA ILE A 122 5.43 7.10 8.44
C ILE A 122 4.39 8.23 8.44
N LEU A 123 4.17 8.87 7.28
CA LEU A 123 3.15 9.93 7.14
C LEU A 123 1.75 9.34 7.37
N GLU A 124 1.45 8.18 6.79
CA GLU A 124 0.20 7.46 7.04
C GLU A 124 0.06 7.02 8.50
N ALA A 125 1.13 6.51 9.12
CA ALA A 125 1.15 6.08 10.51
C ALA A 125 0.88 7.22 11.50
N SER A 126 1.12 8.48 11.12
CA SER A 126 0.83 9.65 11.96
C SER A 126 -0.66 9.83 12.26
N ASN A 127 -1.56 9.19 11.49
CA ASN A 127 -2.98 9.12 11.81
C ASN A 127 -3.24 8.49 13.19
N ALA A 128 -2.30 7.69 13.72
CA ALA A 128 -2.41 7.12 15.06
C ALA A 128 -2.28 8.16 16.19
N LEU A 129 -1.82 9.37 15.89
CA LEU A 129 -1.67 10.46 16.86
C LEU A 129 -3.01 11.08 17.25
N LEU A 130 -3.98 11.09 16.34
CA LEU A 130 -5.30 11.68 16.53
C LEU A 130 -6.39 10.65 16.17
N PRO A 131 -6.48 9.53 16.92
CA PRO A 131 -7.31 8.39 16.54
C PRO A 131 -8.80 8.73 16.50
N ASP A 132 -9.28 9.67 17.32
CA ASP A 132 -10.72 9.96 17.39
C ASP A 132 -11.28 10.69 16.17
N ILE A 133 -10.43 11.27 15.32
CA ILE A 133 -10.83 11.82 14.02
C ILE A 133 -11.22 10.69 13.06
N ILE A 134 -10.66 9.49 13.24
CA ILE A 134 -10.93 8.36 12.36
C ILE A 134 -12.31 7.78 12.68
N PHE A 135 -13.24 7.90 11.73
CA PHE A 135 -14.66 7.51 11.91
C PHE A 135 -14.92 6.03 12.22
N THR A 136 -13.94 5.14 12.03
CA THR A 136 -14.12 3.70 12.20
C THR A 136 -13.09 3.12 13.17
N GLU A 137 -13.55 2.26 14.08
CA GLU A 137 -12.68 1.53 15.01
C GLU A 137 -11.65 0.65 14.29
N GLU A 138 -12.02 0.11 13.13
CA GLU A 138 -11.08 -0.61 12.26
C GLU A 138 -9.97 0.32 11.75
N GLY A 139 -10.30 1.54 11.34
CA GLY A 139 -9.32 2.55 10.92
C GLY A 139 -8.37 2.95 12.06
N LYS A 140 -8.90 3.19 13.27
CA LYS A 140 -8.09 3.48 14.47
C LYS A 140 -7.10 2.36 14.76
N THR A 141 -7.60 1.13 14.75
CA THR A 141 -6.79 -0.07 14.99
C THR A 141 -5.70 -0.23 13.93
N LYS A 142 -6.01 0.00 12.66
CA LYS A 142 -5.04 -0.06 11.55
C LYS A 142 -3.96 1.01 11.66
N ALA A 143 -4.31 2.25 11.97
CA ALA A 143 -3.35 3.34 12.12
C ALA A 143 -2.32 3.01 13.23
N LEU A 144 -2.80 2.59 14.41
CA LEU A 144 -1.93 2.21 15.52
C LEU A 144 -1.10 0.95 15.21
N ALA A 145 -1.70 -0.03 14.54
CA ALA A 145 -0.99 -1.26 14.12
C ALA A 145 0.15 -0.94 13.13
N LEU A 146 -0.08 -0.03 12.18
CA LEU A 146 0.94 0.43 11.23
C LEU A 146 2.08 1.13 11.96
N LEU A 147 1.79 2.08 12.86
CA LEU A 147 2.80 2.77 13.67
C LEU A 147 3.68 1.78 14.43
N ARG A 148 3.06 0.86 15.17
CA ARG A 148 3.78 -0.17 15.93
C ARG A 148 4.57 -1.11 15.02
N GLN A 149 4.04 -1.46 13.85
CA GLN A 149 4.74 -2.28 12.87
C GLN A 149 6.04 -1.61 12.40
N LEU A 150 5.98 -0.31 12.08
CA LEU A 150 7.15 0.44 11.63
C LEU A 150 8.21 0.52 12.74
N VAL A 151 7.81 0.78 13.99
CA VAL A 151 8.76 0.79 15.12
C VAL A 151 9.39 -0.59 15.35
N ARG A 152 8.61 -1.66 15.30
CA ARG A 152 9.16 -3.03 15.38
C ARG A 152 10.19 -3.30 14.28
N GLN A 153 9.93 -2.82 13.06
CA GLN A 153 10.85 -2.95 11.95
C GLN A 153 12.14 -2.15 12.19
N LEU A 154 12.03 -0.94 12.72
CA LEU A 154 13.16 -0.08 13.09
C LEU A 154 14.02 -0.73 14.19
N ARG A 155 13.40 -1.08 15.32
CA ARG A 155 14.09 -1.67 16.49
C ARG A 155 14.53 -3.12 16.26
N ARG A 156 13.96 -3.81 15.28
CA ARG A 156 14.05 -5.27 15.09
C ARG A 156 13.67 -6.05 16.36
N GLY A 157 12.66 -5.58 17.08
CA GLY A 157 12.23 -6.11 18.36
C GLY A 157 10.76 -5.82 18.64
N PRO A 158 10.21 -6.38 19.74
CA PRO A 158 8.83 -6.13 20.13
C PRO A 158 8.62 -4.67 20.56
N VAL A 159 7.36 -4.24 20.50
CA VAL A 159 6.88 -2.94 21.03
C VAL A 159 5.87 -3.23 22.12
N GLU A 160 5.99 -2.55 23.26
CA GLU A 160 5.09 -2.71 24.38
C GLU A 160 3.75 -1.99 24.10
N LEU A 161 2.64 -2.58 24.56
CA LEU A 161 1.31 -2.03 24.30
C LEU A 161 1.04 -0.72 25.06
N THR A 162 1.85 -0.43 26.07
CA THR A 162 1.80 0.76 26.93
C THR A 162 2.62 1.93 26.38
N GLU A 163 3.40 1.74 25.32
CA GLU A 163 4.15 2.84 24.70
C GLU A 163 3.18 3.81 23.99
N GLU A 164 3.36 5.09 24.27
CA GLU A 164 2.51 6.17 23.76
C GLU A 164 2.73 6.39 22.25
N PRO A 165 1.66 6.57 21.45
CA PRO A 165 1.78 6.77 20.00
C PRO A 165 2.71 7.91 19.60
N LEU A 166 2.71 9.01 20.35
CA LEU A 166 3.55 10.17 20.06
C LEU A 166 5.05 9.83 20.18
N ASP A 167 5.45 9.13 21.25
CA ASP A 167 6.85 8.75 21.44
C ASP A 167 7.33 7.78 20.35
N LEU A 168 6.50 6.79 20.01
CA LEU A 168 6.76 5.84 18.93
C LEU A 168 6.92 6.55 17.58
N TYR A 169 6.06 7.52 17.29
CA TYR A 169 6.11 8.28 16.05
C TYR A 169 7.35 9.18 15.96
N LEU A 170 7.70 9.84 17.06
CA LEU A 170 8.89 10.69 17.12
C LEU A 170 10.19 9.89 16.96
N GLU A 171 10.25 8.65 17.47
CA GLU A 171 11.38 7.75 17.20
C GLU A 171 11.53 7.44 15.71
N LEU A 172 10.43 7.13 15.01
CA LEU A 172 10.44 6.91 13.57
C LEU A 172 10.89 8.15 12.80
N GLN A 173 10.46 9.32 13.25
CA GLN A 173 10.83 10.58 12.63
C GLN A 173 12.31 10.89 12.76
N VAL A 174 12.92 10.67 13.94
CA VAL A 174 14.38 10.82 14.10
C VAL A 174 15.12 9.95 13.09
N HIS A 175 14.73 8.67 12.97
CA HIS A 175 15.35 7.78 12.00
C HIS A 175 15.11 8.21 10.54
N LEU A 176 13.90 8.69 10.21
CA LEU A 176 13.59 9.16 8.87
C LEU A 176 14.42 10.40 8.50
N GLN A 177 14.54 11.37 9.41
CA GLN A 177 15.26 12.62 9.17
C GLN A 177 16.76 12.38 8.95
N GLU A 178 17.39 11.44 9.67
CA GLU A 178 18.76 11.02 9.40
C GLU A 178 18.95 10.56 7.96
N ARG A 179 17.97 9.83 7.41
CA ARG A 179 18.03 9.31 6.03
C ARG A 179 17.64 10.35 4.98
N ILE A 180 16.74 11.27 5.31
CA ILE A 180 16.38 12.39 4.43
C ILE A 180 17.56 13.36 4.28
N ALA A 181 18.32 13.61 5.36
CA ALA A 181 19.50 14.47 5.33
C ALA A 181 20.55 14.00 4.30
N GLU A 182 20.64 12.69 4.03
CA GLU A 182 21.54 12.11 3.01
C GLU A 182 21.09 12.39 1.56
N LEU A 183 19.85 12.85 1.34
CA LEU A 183 19.24 13.01 0.01
C LEU A 183 19.24 14.45 -0.52
N GLU A 184 19.74 15.41 0.26
CA GLU A 184 19.89 16.84 -0.10
C GLU A 184 18.62 17.46 -0.74
N ILE A 185 17.47 17.22 -0.12
CA ILE A 185 16.18 17.67 -0.64
C ILE A 185 16.06 19.18 -0.48
N GLN A 186 15.78 19.87 -1.59
CA GLN A 186 15.55 21.31 -1.61
C GLN A 186 14.09 21.59 -1.29
N VAL A 187 13.85 22.21 -0.14
CA VAL A 187 12.54 22.74 0.24
C VAL A 187 12.53 24.24 -0.09
N PRO A 188 11.49 24.77 -0.76
CA PRO A 188 11.38 26.20 -1.00
C PRO A 188 11.41 27.01 0.31
N ALA A 189 11.74 28.30 0.25
CA ALA A 189 11.66 29.15 1.43
C ALA A 189 10.18 29.45 1.77
N ALA A 190 9.87 29.56 3.06
CA ALA A 190 8.56 30.06 3.50
C ALA A 190 8.44 31.55 3.20
N GLU A 191 7.48 31.91 2.35
CA GLU A 191 7.11 33.30 2.03
C GLU A 191 5.60 33.48 2.16
N GLU A 192 5.03 33.27 3.36
CA GLU A 192 3.63 33.62 3.62
C GLU A 192 3.48 34.47 4.89
N ASP A 193 2.78 35.60 4.73
CA ASP A 193 2.49 36.60 5.77
C ASP A 193 1.07 36.44 6.37
N THR A 194 0.36 35.35 6.06
CA THR A 194 -1.02 35.12 6.54
C THR A 194 -1.07 34.19 7.74
N GLU A 195 -2.04 34.41 8.63
CA GLU A 195 -2.21 33.59 9.82
C GLU A 195 -2.56 32.13 9.46
N PRO A 196 -1.90 31.12 10.06
CA PRO A 196 -2.16 29.72 9.74
C PRO A 196 -3.58 29.29 10.14
N PRO A 197 -4.25 28.44 9.35
CA PRO A 197 -5.61 27.96 9.64
C PRO A 197 -5.67 27.02 10.84
N TYR A 198 -4.53 26.48 11.26
CA TYR A 198 -4.38 25.62 12.43
C TYR A 198 -3.26 26.16 13.32
N HIS A 199 -3.50 26.23 14.62
CA HIS A 199 -2.52 26.73 15.60
C HIS A 199 -1.43 25.71 15.95
N LEU A 200 -0.92 24.98 14.96
CA LEU A 200 0.19 24.04 15.12
C LEU A 200 1.53 24.81 15.00
N PRO A 201 2.43 24.75 16.00
CA PRO A 201 3.73 25.42 15.92
C PRO A 201 4.54 24.91 14.73
N GLU A 202 5.35 25.80 14.14
CA GLU A 202 6.20 25.48 12.98
C GLU A 202 5.44 24.94 11.76
N LEU A 203 4.12 25.17 11.68
CA LEU A 203 3.32 24.80 10.51
C LEU A 203 3.86 25.51 9.27
N TYR A 204 4.17 24.72 8.25
CA TYR A 204 4.81 25.17 7.03
C TYR A 204 3.87 25.11 5.83
N THR A 205 3.03 24.07 5.73
CA THR A 205 2.00 23.96 4.68
C THR A 205 0.86 23.02 5.08
N VAL A 206 -0.29 23.22 4.43
CA VAL A 206 -1.53 22.48 4.63
C VAL A 206 -2.09 22.01 3.28
N TYR A 207 -2.39 20.72 3.19
CA TYR A 207 -3.09 20.13 2.06
C TYR A 207 -4.33 19.36 2.52
N GLU A 208 -5.34 19.33 1.65
CA GLU A 208 -6.44 18.38 1.71
C GLU A 208 -6.23 17.31 0.63
N LYS A 209 -6.47 16.05 0.97
CA LYS A 209 -6.48 14.92 0.04
C LYS A 209 -7.66 14.01 0.36
N MET A 210 -8.70 14.08 -0.48
CA MET A 210 -9.99 13.41 -0.21
C MET A 210 -10.56 13.82 1.16
N ASP A 211 -10.63 12.89 2.11
CA ASP A 211 -11.07 13.11 3.49
C ASP A 211 -9.89 13.26 4.47
N GLN A 212 -8.65 13.37 4.00
CA GLN A 212 -7.46 13.52 4.84
C GLN A 212 -6.97 14.97 4.87
N LEU A 213 -6.64 15.46 6.06
CA LEU A 213 -5.87 16.68 6.26
C LEU A 213 -4.38 16.32 6.37
N ILE A 214 -3.52 17.03 5.66
CA ILE A 214 -2.07 16.82 5.70
C ILE A 214 -1.42 18.12 6.17
N LEU A 215 -0.67 18.04 7.26
CA LEU A 215 0.04 19.15 7.90
C LEU A 215 1.54 18.87 7.82
N ALA A 216 2.30 19.75 7.18
CA ALA A 216 3.76 19.69 7.23
C ALA A 216 4.30 20.75 8.19
N VAL A 217 5.17 20.35 9.11
CA VAL A 217 5.84 21.22 10.08
C VAL A 217 7.36 21.20 9.87
N ASN A 218 8.04 22.31 10.12
CA ASN A 218 9.50 22.39 9.97
C ASN A 218 10.25 21.50 10.98
N ASP A 219 9.76 21.43 12.22
CA ASP A 219 10.33 20.58 13.26
C ASP A 219 9.24 19.74 13.91
N ILE A 220 9.28 18.43 13.69
CA ILE A 220 8.30 17.51 14.24
C ILE A 220 8.39 17.38 15.77
N ASN A 221 9.51 17.80 16.39
CA ASN A 221 9.65 17.77 17.85
C ASN A 221 8.71 18.76 18.56
N VAL A 222 8.16 19.74 17.85
CA VAL A 222 7.15 20.66 18.42
C VAL A 222 5.93 19.93 18.94
N LEU A 223 5.63 18.73 18.42
CA LEU A 223 4.53 17.90 18.87
C LEU A 223 4.66 17.46 20.34
N LYS A 224 5.87 17.40 20.90
CA LYS A 224 6.10 17.00 22.31
C LYS A 224 5.46 17.96 23.32
N ALA A 225 5.39 19.24 22.97
CA ALA A 225 4.89 20.31 23.84
C ALA A 225 3.53 20.84 23.36
N PHE A 226 3.02 20.32 22.25
CA PHE A 226 1.80 20.78 21.63
C PHE A 226 0.59 20.00 22.16
N ASP A 227 -0.53 20.69 22.35
CA ASP A 227 -1.79 20.10 22.76
C ASP A 227 -2.50 19.50 21.53
N LEU A 228 -2.27 18.21 21.29
CA LEU A 228 -2.89 17.46 20.19
C LEU A 228 -4.43 17.44 20.27
N ASP A 229 -5.02 17.54 21.47
CA ASP A 229 -6.48 17.57 21.63
C ASP A 229 -7.07 18.86 21.02
N SER A 230 -6.33 19.97 21.07
CA SER A 230 -6.74 21.23 20.45
C SER A 230 -6.78 21.16 18.92
N LEU A 231 -5.86 20.41 18.30
CA LEU A 231 -5.86 20.14 16.86
C LEU A 231 -6.97 19.16 16.49
N GLN A 232 -7.19 18.14 17.33
CA GLN A 232 -8.31 17.21 17.17
C GLN A 232 -9.64 17.95 17.10
N ALA A 233 -9.90 18.86 18.04
CA ALA A 233 -11.14 19.63 18.06
C ALA A 233 -11.35 20.51 16.82
N GLN A 234 -10.27 20.97 16.17
CA GLN A 234 -10.34 21.76 14.93
C GLN A 234 -10.60 20.91 13.69
N ALA A 235 -10.17 19.66 13.69
CA ALA A 235 -10.30 18.73 12.56
C ALA A 235 -11.50 17.77 12.67
N ASP A 236 -12.09 17.63 13.86
CA ASP A 236 -13.18 16.71 14.15
C ASP A 236 -14.41 16.96 13.26
N GLY A 237 -14.97 15.87 12.73
CA GLY A 237 -16.12 15.89 11.82
C GLY A 237 -15.87 16.47 10.42
N LEU A 238 -14.70 17.04 10.16
CA LEU A 238 -14.32 17.60 8.84
C LEU A 238 -13.53 16.60 7.99
N PHE A 239 -12.71 15.79 8.64
CA PHE A 239 -11.78 14.87 8.01
C PHE A 239 -11.91 13.45 8.58
N GLY A 240 -11.57 12.44 7.80
CA GLY A 240 -11.44 11.04 8.19
C GLY A 240 -10.04 10.64 8.68
N GLY A 241 -9.12 11.61 8.75
CA GLY A 241 -7.77 11.44 9.29
C GLY A 241 -6.94 12.71 9.19
N VAL A 242 -5.89 12.80 10.00
CA VAL A 242 -4.90 13.89 9.99
C VAL A 242 -3.51 13.28 9.93
N GLN A 243 -2.81 13.62 8.86
CA GLN A 243 -1.42 13.24 8.66
C GLN A 243 -0.51 14.41 9.00
N ILE A 244 0.50 14.17 9.83
CA ILE A 244 1.50 15.16 10.23
C ILE A 244 2.86 14.65 9.77
N GLY A 245 3.72 15.52 9.26
CA GLY A 245 5.08 15.19 8.81
C GLY A 245 5.93 16.43 8.55
N THR A 246 7.05 16.28 7.85
CA THR A 246 7.88 17.43 7.40
C THR A 246 7.71 17.70 5.90
N PRO A 247 8.11 18.90 5.40
CA PRO A 247 8.07 19.22 3.98
C PRO A 247 8.76 18.18 3.09
N GLU A 248 9.98 17.78 3.45
CA GLU A 248 10.78 16.78 2.72
C GLU A 248 10.09 15.43 2.70
N GLN A 249 9.51 15.03 3.83
CA GLN A 249 8.76 13.79 3.94
C GLN A 249 7.56 13.78 3.00
N LEU A 250 6.77 14.86 2.97
CA LEU A 250 5.61 14.98 2.07
C LEU A 250 6.04 14.91 0.61
N MET A 251 7.06 15.69 0.22
CA MET A 251 7.58 15.68 -1.15
C MET A 251 8.04 14.27 -1.57
N LEU A 252 8.81 13.58 -0.72
CA LEU A 252 9.25 12.22 -1.01
C LEU A 252 8.11 11.20 -1.09
N ALA A 253 7.13 11.29 -0.18
CA ALA A 253 5.96 10.41 -0.17
C ALA A 253 5.16 10.57 -1.47
N VAL A 254 4.97 11.80 -1.92
CA VAL A 254 4.29 12.12 -3.19
C VAL A 254 5.10 11.67 -4.40
N GLU A 255 6.42 11.90 -4.40
CA GLU A 255 7.30 11.55 -5.53
C GLU A 255 7.35 10.03 -5.80
N TYR A 256 7.36 9.20 -4.75
CA TYR A 256 7.65 7.76 -4.87
C TYR A 256 6.48 6.83 -4.59
N ASP A 257 5.53 7.19 -3.72
CA ASP A 257 4.42 6.30 -3.38
C ASP A 257 3.07 6.83 -3.87
N ASN A 258 2.89 8.14 -3.94
CA ASN A 258 1.65 8.78 -4.40
C ASN A 258 1.74 9.61 -5.72
N PRO A 259 2.57 9.26 -6.72
CA PRO A 259 2.78 10.14 -7.88
C PRO A 259 1.55 10.23 -8.80
N LEU A 260 0.75 9.16 -8.89
CA LEU A 260 -0.47 9.15 -9.67
C LEU A 260 -1.51 10.14 -9.12
N GLU A 261 -1.68 10.19 -7.81
CA GLU A 261 -2.66 11.08 -7.18
C GLU A 261 -2.29 12.55 -7.35
N HIS A 262 -0.99 12.85 -7.30
CA HIS A 262 -0.47 14.18 -7.62
C HIS A 262 -0.73 14.55 -9.08
N LEU A 263 -0.41 13.64 -10.01
CA LEU A 263 -0.72 13.82 -11.43
C LEU A 263 -2.22 14.03 -11.69
N LEU A 264 -3.07 13.37 -10.92
CA LEU A 264 -4.53 13.50 -10.96
C LEU A 264 -5.08 14.67 -10.12
N ARG A 265 -4.20 15.52 -9.55
CA ARG A 265 -4.56 16.71 -8.75
C ARG A 265 -5.46 16.39 -7.56
N SER A 266 -5.19 15.28 -6.88
CA SER A 266 -5.92 14.86 -5.67
C SER A 266 -5.50 15.64 -4.42
N TYR A 267 -4.34 16.30 -4.45
CA TYR A 267 -3.87 17.20 -3.40
C TYR A 267 -4.37 18.60 -3.67
N ARG A 268 -5.09 19.18 -2.71
CA ARG A 268 -5.58 20.55 -2.74
C ARG A 268 -4.86 21.36 -1.67
N HIS A 269 -3.95 22.22 -2.11
CA HIS A 269 -3.26 23.17 -1.24
C HIS A 269 -4.27 24.13 -0.58
N GLN A 270 -4.14 24.34 0.74
CA GLN A 270 -5.01 25.24 1.51
C GLN A 270 -4.25 26.46 2.04
N TRP A 271 -3.01 26.29 2.48
CA TRP A 271 -2.24 27.33 3.16
C TRP A 271 -0.75 26.98 3.20
N GLY A 272 0.12 27.99 3.24
CA GLY A 272 1.56 27.85 3.37
C GLY A 272 2.26 27.78 2.02
N VAL A 273 3.48 27.27 2.00
CA VAL A 273 4.19 27.08 0.73
C VAL A 273 3.60 25.90 -0.02
N ASP A 274 3.24 26.10 -1.30
CA ASP A 274 2.78 25.01 -2.16
C ASP A 274 3.96 24.15 -2.67
N LEU A 275 4.47 23.28 -1.80
CA LEU A 275 5.53 22.30 -2.07
C LEU A 275 5.31 21.46 -3.33
N LEU A 276 4.05 21.11 -3.61
CA LEU A 276 3.69 20.19 -4.68
C LEU A 276 3.52 20.90 -6.03
N GLN A 277 3.41 22.23 -6.06
CA GLN A 277 3.12 23.01 -7.27
C GLN A 277 4.11 22.75 -8.41
N THR A 278 5.40 22.69 -8.09
CA THR A 278 6.49 22.51 -9.06
C THR A 278 6.99 21.07 -9.12
N MET A 279 6.40 20.16 -8.35
CA MET A 279 6.78 18.76 -8.40
C MET A 279 6.27 18.11 -9.68
N GLU A 280 7.19 17.54 -10.44
CA GLU A 280 6.88 16.77 -11.66
C GLU A 280 7.45 15.35 -11.54
N PRO A 281 6.80 14.45 -10.77
CA PRO A 281 7.20 13.05 -10.74
C PRO A 281 7.18 12.46 -12.16
N PRO A 282 8.17 11.63 -12.54
CA PRO A 282 8.18 10.99 -13.85
C PRO A 282 6.87 10.23 -14.13
N ILE A 283 6.32 10.37 -15.34
CA ILE A 283 5.09 9.68 -15.76
C ILE A 283 5.18 8.17 -15.52
N SER A 284 6.37 7.58 -15.74
CA SER A 284 6.63 6.17 -15.48
C SER A 284 6.33 5.76 -14.04
N ARG A 285 6.56 6.62 -13.04
CA ARG A 285 6.22 6.35 -11.64
C ARG A 285 4.71 6.40 -11.39
N SER A 286 3.99 7.32 -12.03
CA SER A 286 2.52 7.36 -11.95
C SER A 286 1.89 6.11 -12.58
N LEU A 287 2.43 5.63 -13.70
CA LEU A 287 2.01 4.38 -14.34
C LEU A 287 2.40 3.15 -13.51
N GLN A 288 3.59 3.16 -12.89
CA GLN A 288 4.00 2.14 -11.93
C GLN A 288 3.03 2.08 -10.75
N HIS A 289 2.62 3.23 -10.19
CA HIS A 289 1.63 3.29 -9.11
C HIS A 289 0.29 2.68 -9.57
N ALA A 290 -0.24 3.05 -10.74
CA ALA A 290 -1.47 2.46 -11.28
C ALA A 290 -1.38 0.93 -11.45
N ALA A 291 -0.24 0.45 -11.95
CA ALA A 291 0.03 -0.98 -12.11
C ALA A 291 0.17 -1.70 -10.75
N ARG A 292 0.86 -1.10 -9.77
CA ARG A 292 1.00 -1.63 -8.39
C ARG A 292 -0.35 -1.80 -7.73
N PHE A 293 -1.25 -0.82 -7.85
CA PHE A 293 -2.61 -0.90 -7.29
C PHE A 293 -3.35 -2.16 -7.77
N THR A 294 -3.43 -2.37 -9.08
CA THR A 294 -4.13 -3.54 -9.64
C THR A 294 -3.38 -4.85 -9.39
N SER A 295 -2.05 -4.82 -9.38
CA SER A 295 -1.22 -5.97 -9.04
C SER A 295 -1.37 -6.42 -7.57
N ASN A 296 -1.46 -5.48 -6.63
CA ASN A 296 -1.69 -5.78 -5.21
C ASN A 296 -3.04 -6.49 -5.03
N ILE A 297 -4.08 -5.95 -5.67
CA ILE A 297 -5.42 -6.54 -5.63
C ILE A 297 -5.40 -7.97 -6.20
N LEU A 298 -4.72 -8.17 -7.34
CA LEU A 298 -4.63 -9.45 -8.03
C LEU A 298 -3.97 -10.55 -7.17
N ILE A 299 -2.93 -10.19 -6.42
CA ILE A 299 -2.07 -11.17 -5.72
C ILE A 299 -2.47 -11.35 -4.25
N PHE A 300 -2.91 -10.27 -3.60
CA PHE A 300 -3.19 -10.26 -2.17
C PHE A 300 -4.69 -10.10 -1.94
N ASP A 301 -5.26 -8.92 -2.16
CA ASP A 301 -6.62 -8.61 -1.68
C ASP A 301 -7.69 -9.60 -2.17
N LEU A 302 -7.78 -9.83 -3.49
CA LEU A 302 -8.83 -10.68 -4.06
C LEU A 302 -8.65 -12.15 -3.68
N PRO A 303 -7.46 -12.76 -3.83
CA PRO A 303 -7.21 -14.09 -3.30
C PRO A 303 -7.55 -14.21 -1.81
N GLN A 304 -7.06 -13.29 -0.97
CA GLN A 304 -7.25 -13.36 0.46
C GLN A 304 -8.73 -13.33 0.84
N ALA A 305 -9.50 -12.38 0.30
CA ALA A 305 -10.93 -12.28 0.56
C ALA A 305 -11.71 -13.49 0.00
N TYR A 306 -11.37 -13.95 -1.20
CA TYR A 306 -12.09 -15.06 -1.84
C TYR A 306 -11.81 -16.42 -1.17
N LEU A 307 -10.57 -16.64 -0.71
CA LEU A 307 -10.16 -17.88 -0.05
C LEU A 307 -10.82 -18.09 1.31
N THR A 308 -11.32 -17.03 1.94
CA THR A 308 -11.89 -17.05 3.30
C THR A 308 -13.38 -16.76 3.36
N ALA A 309 -13.99 -16.29 2.26
CA ALA A 309 -15.44 -16.11 2.17
C ALA A 309 -16.16 -17.43 2.52
N ALA A 310 -17.02 -17.41 3.54
CA ALA A 310 -17.61 -18.62 4.10
C ALA A 310 -18.70 -19.23 3.20
N ASP A 311 -19.52 -18.36 2.60
CA ASP A 311 -20.69 -18.75 1.81
C ASP A 311 -20.86 -17.89 0.55
N ASP A 312 -21.92 -18.18 -0.22
CA ASP A 312 -22.24 -17.44 -1.45
C ASP A 312 -22.59 -15.97 -1.20
N LYS A 313 -23.12 -15.63 -0.02
CA LYS A 313 -23.45 -14.23 0.34
C LYS A 313 -22.17 -13.43 0.56
N ASP A 314 -21.16 -14.01 1.22
CA ASP A 314 -19.87 -13.36 1.37
C ASP A 314 -19.11 -13.31 0.04
N ILE A 315 -19.20 -14.34 -0.81
CA ILE A 315 -18.66 -14.27 -2.18
C ILE A 315 -19.35 -13.15 -2.98
N HIS A 316 -20.65 -12.91 -2.80
CA HIS A 316 -21.33 -11.78 -3.41
C HIS A 316 -20.77 -10.42 -2.97
N LYS A 317 -20.44 -10.26 -1.68
CA LYS A 317 -19.78 -9.04 -1.16
C LYS A 317 -18.39 -8.87 -1.77
N VAL A 318 -17.59 -9.95 -1.78
CA VAL A 318 -16.28 -9.98 -2.44
C VAL A 318 -16.42 -9.49 -3.88
N ILE A 319 -17.33 -10.08 -4.66
CA ILE A 319 -17.55 -9.66 -6.05
C ILE A 319 -17.90 -8.17 -6.12
N HIS A 320 -18.83 -7.68 -5.30
CA HIS A 320 -19.22 -6.28 -5.27
C HIS A 320 -18.03 -5.35 -4.99
N ASP A 321 -17.23 -5.65 -3.97
CA ASP A 321 -16.12 -4.80 -3.54
C ASP A 321 -15.03 -4.75 -4.59
N PHE A 322 -14.70 -5.89 -5.22
CA PHE A 322 -13.70 -5.92 -6.29
C PHE A 322 -14.21 -5.38 -7.62
N GLN A 323 -15.53 -5.39 -7.87
CA GLN A 323 -16.12 -4.64 -8.98
C GLN A 323 -15.97 -3.12 -8.78
N ASN A 324 -16.12 -2.62 -7.55
CA ASN A 324 -15.88 -1.21 -7.23
C ASN A 324 -14.40 -0.84 -7.38
N LYS A 325 -13.47 -1.70 -6.94
CA LYS A 325 -12.04 -1.49 -7.17
C LYS A 325 -11.68 -1.45 -8.67
N LEU A 326 -12.29 -2.31 -9.50
CA LEU A 326 -12.12 -2.26 -10.96
C LEU A 326 -12.72 -1.00 -11.59
N LEU A 327 -13.84 -0.49 -11.06
CA LEU A 327 -14.39 0.80 -11.48
C LEU A 327 -13.40 1.93 -11.21
N ASN A 328 -12.74 1.95 -10.05
CA ASN A 328 -11.71 2.94 -9.74
C ASN A 328 -10.53 2.86 -10.73
N ALA A 329 -10.06 1.66 -11.06
CA ALA A 329 -9.00 1.48 -12.07
C ALA A 329 -9.41 2.02 -13.47
N ARG A 330 -10.69 1.84 -13.85
CA ARG A 330 -11.25 2.38 -15.10
C ARG A 330 -11.35 3.91 -15.07
N LEU A 331 -11.85 4.49 -13.98
CA LEU A 331 -11.94 5.94 -13.82
C LEU A 331 -10.55 6.60 -13.85
N GLN A 332 -9.57 5.98 -13.19
CA GLN A 332 -8.17 6.39 -13.26
C GLN A 332 -7.65 6.36 -14.70
N ASN A 333 -7.92 5.29 -15.47
CA ASN A 333 -7.54 5.22 -16.88
C ASN A 333 -8.16 6.34 -17.70
N GLU A 334 -9.45 6.63 -17.48
CA GLU A 334 -10.13 7.71 -18.19
C GLU A 334 -9.49 9.06 -17.91
N LEU A 335 -9.13 9.35 -16.66
CA LEU A 335 -8.45 10.59 -16.29
C LEU A 335 -7.05 10.66 -16.93
N LEU A 336 -6.29 9.58 -16.89
CA LEU A 336 -4.97 9.51 -17.56
C LEU A 336 -5.08 9.68 -19.08
N GLY A 337 -6.14 9.15 -19.69
CA GLY A 337 -6.44 9.35 -21.11
C GLY A 337 -6.77 10.80 -21.45
N ARG A 338 -7.53 11.51 -20.59
CA ARG A 338 -7.79 12.95 -20.74
C ARG A 338 -6.52 13.78 -20.60
N LEU A 339 -5.59 13.35 -19.77
CA LEU A 339 -4.26 13.96 -19.61
C LEU A 339 -3.28 13.55 -20.73
N GLN A 340 -3.72 12.73 -21.71
CA GLN A 340 -2.88 12.22 -22.81
C GLN A 340 -1.66 11.41 -22.32
N VAL A 341 -1.74 10.84 -21.12
CA VAL A 341 -0.68 10.00 -20.54
C VAL A 341 -0.73 8.58 -21.11
N VAL A 342 -1.93 8.10 -21.41
CA VAL A 342 -2.18 6.79 -22.01
C VAL A 342 -3.30 6.86 -23.04
N GLU A 343 -3.34 5.90 -23.97
CA GLU A 343 -4.50 5.72 -24.85
C GLU A 343 -5.66 5.10 -24.07
N LYS A 344 -6.82 5.76 -24.00
CA LYS A 344 -7.99 5.22 -23.30
C LYS A 344 -8.31 3.81 -23.83
N SER A 345 -8.31 2.83 -22.93
CA SER A 345 -8.49 1.43 -23.29
C SER A 345 -9.24 0.69 -22.18
N GLU A 346 -9.91 -0.41 -22.52
CA GLU A 346 -10.66 -1.24 -21.59
C GLU A 346 -10.49 -2.71 -21.97
N PRO A 347 -10.63 -3.66 -21.02
CA PRO A 347 -10.61 -5.08 -21.34
C PRO A 347 -11.70 -5.44 -22.37
N ASP A 348 -11.34 -6.17 -23.44
CA ASP A 348 -12.25 -6.53 -24.54
C ASP A 348 -13.53 -7.25 -24.09
N ASN A 349 -13.41 -8.07 -23.03
CA ASN A 349 -14.52 -8.86 -22.52
C ASN A 349 -15.13 -8.15 -21.31
N PRO A 350 -16.41 -7.74 -21.35
CA PRO A 350 -17.06 -7.13 -20.19
C PRO A 350 -17.16 -8.12 -19.03
N LEU A 351 -17.29 -7.59 -17.81
CA LEU A 351 -17.58 -8.43 -16.64
C LEU A 351 -18.93 -9.13 -16.82
N PRO A 352 -19.06 -10.41 -16.42
CA PRO A 352 -20.33 -11.13 -16.54
C PRO A 352 -21.45 -10.46 -15.73
N GLU A 353 -22.68 -10.60 -16.23
CA GLU A 353 -23.88 -10.09 -15.57
C GLU A 353 -24.09 -10.71 -14.16
N ARG A 354 -24.94 -10.06 -13.36
CA ARG A 354 -25.24 -10.50 -11.98
C ARG A 354 -25.83 -11.92 -11.92
N THR A 355 -26.48 -12.37 -12.99
CA THR A 355 -27.10 -13.70 -13.15
C THR A 355 -26.08 -14.80 -13.45
N ALA A 356 -24.85 -14.45 -13.85
CA ALA A 356 -23.80 -15.42 -14.11
C ALA A 356 -23.34 -16.12 -12.83
N PRO A 357 -22.90 -17.40 -12.90
CA PRO A 357 -22.37 -18.12 -11.75
C PRO A 357 -21.24 -17.38 -11.03
N LEU A 358 -21.23 -17.40 -9.69
CA LEU A 358 -20.21 -16.71 -8.87
C LEU A 358 -18.76 -17.08 -9.24
N PRO A 359 -18.42 -18.37 -9.49
CA PRO A 359 -17.06 -18.72 -9.90
C PRO A 359 -16.65 -18.03 -11.21
N GLN A 360 -17.57 -17.95 -12.18
CA GLN A 360 -17.32 -17.28 -13.45
C GLN A 360 -17.07 -15.77 -13.25
N ARG A 361 -17.85 -15.12 -12.37
CA ARG A 361 -17.70 -13.70 -12.05
C ARG A 361 -16.35 -13.41 -11.37
N ILE A 362 -15.96 -14.22 -10.38
CA ILE A 362 -14.65 -14.12 -9.73
C ILE A 362 -13.51 -14.31 -10.75
N SER A 363 -13.59 -15.34 -11.60
CA SER A 363 -12.60 -15.59 -12.64
C SER A 363 -12.46 -14.40 -13.62
N ALA A 364 -13.57 -13.72 -13.95
CA ALA A 364 -13.52 -12.55 -14.81
C ALA A 364 -12.84 -11.35 -14.12
N ILE A 365 -13.06 -11.14 -12.82
CA ILE A 365 -12.37 -10.10 -12.03
C ILE A 365 -10.86 -10.34 -12.03
N PHE A 366 -10.40 -11.58 -11.80
CA PHE A 366 -8.97 -11.93 -11.89
C PHE A 366 -8.38 -11.56 -13.26
N LYS A 367 -9.07 -11.91 -14.35
CA LYS A 367 -8.64 -11.58 -15.72
C LYS A 367 -8.57 -10.07 -15.98
N HIS A 368 -9.55 -9.31 -15.47
CA HIS A 368 -9.58 -7.85 -15.60
C HIS A 368 -8.43 -7.19 -14.85
N LEU A 369 -8.14 -7.63 -13.62
CA LEU A 369 -7.01 -7.14 -12.84
C LEU A 369 -5.68 -7.45 -13.52
N GLU A 370 -5.53 -8.66 -14.08
CA GLU A 370 -4.35 -9.04 -14.85
C GLU A 370 -4.19 -8.16 -16.10
N TRP A 371 -5.28 -7.90 -16.83
CA TRP A 371 -5.27 -7.02 -17.99
C TRP A 371 -4.83 -5.60 -17.61
N TRP A 372 -5.43 -4.99 -16.57
CA TRP A 372 -5.07 -3.64 -16.13
C TRP A 372 -3.62 -3.55 -15.67
N THR A 373 -3.15 -4.54 -14.92
CA THR A 373 -1.75 -4.59 -14.47
C THR A 373 -0.80 -4.62 -15.67
N ASN A 374 -1.11 -5.43 -16.68
CA ASN A 374 -0.30 -5.54 -17.90
C ASN A 374 -0.33 -4.25 -18.73
N TYR A 375 -1.51 -3.67 -18.92
CA TYR A 375 -1.69 -2.44 -19.67
C TYR A 375 -0.85 -1.30 -19.09
N TYR A 376 -0.92 -1.07 -17.77
CA TYR A 376 -0.14 -0.03 -17.12
C TYR A 376 1.36 -0.34 -17.09
N ALA A 377 1.76 -1.60 -16.91
CA ALA A 377 3.17 -1.99 -16.96
C ALA A 377 3.77 -1.79 -18.37
N GLN A 378 3.00 -2.06 -19.43
CA GLN A 378 3.42 -1.78 -20.81
C GLN A 378 3.55 -0.28 -21.07
N ALA A 379 2.54 0.51 -20.68
CA ALA A 379 2.60 1.96 -20.81
C ALA A 379 3.78 2.57 -20.03
N MET A 380 4.07 2.06 -18.83
CA MET A 380 5.23 2.45 -18.03
C MET A 380 6.54 2.20 -18.78
N ASN A 381 6.71 1.02 -19.39
CA ASN A 381 7.91 0.69 -20.14
C ASN A 381 8.07 1.59 -21.37
N SER A 382 6.99 1.86 -22.11
CA SER A 382 7.02 2.81 -23.24
C SER A 382 7.40 4.24 -22.81
N ALA A 383 6.94 4.67 -21.63
CA ALA A 383 7.29 5.98 -21.07
C ALA A 383 8.77 6.05 -20.67
N LEU A 384 9.35 4.97 -20.15
CA LEU A 384 10.79 4.87 -19.83
C LEU A 384 11.68 4.88 -21.08
N GLU A 385 11.20 4.33 -22.20
CA GLU A 385 11.94 4.36 -23.48
C GLU A 385 11.91 5.73 -24.16
N SER A 386 10.96 6.59 -23.79
CA SER A 386 10.74 7.91 -24.39
C SER A 386 11.39 9.06 -23.59
N SER A 387 11.85 8.79 -22.37
CA SER A 387 12.59 9.69 -21.47
C SER A 387 14.09 9.52 -21.61
#